data_AF-A0A3C0V0H5-F1
#
_entry.id   AF-A0A3C0V0H5-F1
#
_cell.length_a   1.000
_cell.length_b   1.000
_cell.length_c   1.000
_cell.angle_alpha   90.00
_cell.angle_beta   90.00
_cell.angle_gamma   90.00
#
_symmetry.space_group_name_H-M   'P 1'
#
loop_
_entity.id
_entity.type
_entity.pdbx_description
1 polymer ?
#
loop_
_entity_poly.entity_id
_entity_poly.type
_entity_poly.pdbx_seq_one_letter_code
_entity_poly.pdbx_strand_id
1 'polypeptide(L)'
;MAMKKTMIALMVGCLVTVLGACESQNVEQQAQKVEINGLTGTWVLKSVLLGDMMDLPCGIPNEGKFEPITLTLTTTKDETGAMLLLNGCSSVNQYFGGYMIESYDETTKIGKLKMAPIGSTKMASSPELMQCESRYFLLLGQAIDFQLSTVNGKQQLELGVLSTQKSAATIGGKGNFLIFEKQSK
;
A
#
# COMPACT_ATOMS: atom_id res chain seq x y z
N MET A 1 32.17 -22.86 -80.42
CA MET A 1 30.92 -23.05 -81.17
C MET A 1 29.89 -23.62 -80.20
N ALA A 2 28.68 -23.06 -80.21
CA ALA A 2 27.40 -23.41 -79.56
C ALA A 2 27.21 -24.87 -79.07
N MET A 3 26.36 -25.26 -78.11
CA MET A 3 25.28 -24.62 -77.35
C MET A 3 24.78 -25.60 -76.27
N LYS A 4 24.32 -25.07 -75.12
CA LYS A 4 23.10 -25.39 -74.34
C LYS A 4 22.67 -26.86 -74.07
N LYS A 5 22.38 -27.12 -72.79
CA LYS A 5 21.06 -27.33 -72.13
C LYS A 5 21.30 -28.02 -70.78
N THR A 6 20.57 -27.90 -69.66
CA THR A 6 19.58 -27.00 -69.05
C THR A 6 19.35 -27.59 -67.64
N MET A 7 19.26 -26.73 -66.61
CA MET A 7 18.60 -26.86 -65.29
C MET A 7 18.62 -28.19 -64.51
N ILE A 8 18.91 -28.11 -63.20
CA ILE A 8 17.87 -28.05 -62.15
C ILE A 8 18.44 -27.31 -60.93
N ALA A 9 17.64 -26.39 -60.42
CA ALA A 9 17.90 -25.57 -59.25
C ALA A 9 17.69 -26.36 -57.95
N LEU A 10 18.47 -26.04 -56.91
CA LEU A 10 17.91 -25.96 -55.57
C LEU A 10 18.54 -24.76 -54.85
N MET A 11 17.66 -23.88 -54.41
CA MET A 11 17.95 -22.61 -53.76
C MET A 11 17.78 -22.79 -52.25
N VAL A 12 18.31 -21.83 -51.49
CA VAL A 12 18.04 -21.54 -50.06
C VAL A 12 18.84 -22.40 -49.07
N GLY A 13 19.53 -21.85 -48.06
CA GLY A 13 19.60 -20.47 -47.62
C GLY A 13 20.66 -20.29 -46.53
N CYS A 14 21.13 -19.05 -46.45
CA CYS A 14 22.07 -18.52 -45.48
C CYS A 14 21.44 -18.49 -44.07
N LEU A 15 22.17 -18.90 -43.03
CA LEU A 15 22.01 -18.27 -41.72
C LEU A 15 23.27 -18.48 -40.87
N VAL A 16 24.06 -17.41 -40.76
CA VAL A 16 25.14 -17.26 -39.79
C VAL A 16 24.48 -17.02 -38.43
N THR A 17 24.62 -17.96 -37.49
CA THR A 17 24.22 -17.74 -36.11
C THR A 17 25.40 -17.20 -35.31
N VAL A 18 25.23 -15.96 -34.84
CA VAL A 18 26.09 -15.28 -33.88
C VAL A 18 25.96 -15.99 -32.54
N LEU A 19 27.06 -16.54 -32.03
CA LEU A 19 27.17 -17.01 -30.65
C LEU A 19 27.21 -15.78 -29.73
N GLY A 20 26.06 -15.42 -29.18
CA GLY A 20 25.96 -14.48 -28.07
C GLY A 20 26.42 -15.15 -26.78
N ALA A 21 27.41 -14.55 -26.12
CA ALA A 21 27.86 -14.91 -24.79
C ALA A 21 26.68 -14.80 -23.81
N CYS A 22 26.45 -15.87 -23.05
CA CYS A 22 25.48 -15.91 -21.97
C CYS A 22 26.13 -15.31 -20.72
N GLU A 23 26.07 -13.98 -20.58
CA GLU A 23 26.35 -13.33 -19.30
C GLU A 23 25.19 -13.66 -18.35
N SER A 24 25.47 -14.55 -17.39
CA SER A 24 24.57 -14.83 -16.29
C SER A 24 24.54 -13.61 -15.36
N GLN A 25 23.57 -12.74 -15.54
CA GLN A 25 23.31 -11.65 -14.60
C GLN A 25 22.84 -12.24 -13.28
N ASN A 26 23.71 -12.12 -12.28
CA ASN A 26 23.40 -12.28 -10.87
C ASN A 26 22.31 -11.26 -10.53
N VAL A 27 21.05 -11.70 -10.42
CA VAL A 27 19.98 -10.86 -9.88
C VAL A 27 20.11 -10.92 -8.36
N GLU A 28 21.05 -10.14 -7.85
CA GLU A 28 21.07 -9.75 -6.46
C GLU A 28 19.86 -8.80 -6.29
N GLN A 29 18.75 -9.35 -5.79
CA GLN A 29 17.58 -8.58 -5.39
C GLN A 29 18.00 -7.69 -4.21
N GLN A 30 18.58 -6.54 -4.53
CA GLN A 30 18.74 -5.44 -3.59
C GLN A 30 17.32 -5.00 -3.23
N ALA A 31 16.95 -5.18 -1.96
CA ALA A 31 15.74 -4.63 -1.38
C ALA A 31 15.75 -3.11 -1.60
N GLN A 32 15.09 -2.66 -2.66
CA GLN A 32 15.04 -1.26 -3.05
C GLN A 32 14.20 -0.54 -2.00
N LYS A 33 14.85 0.31 -1.22
CA LYS A 33 14.28 1.14 -0.15
C LYS A 33 13.27 2.12 -0.75
N VAL A 34 11.99 1.75 -0.80
CA VAL A 34 10.93 2.58 -1.37
C VAL A 34 10.54 3.66 -0.35
N GLU A 35 11.17 4.83 -0.45
CA GLU A 35 10.67 6.04 0.21
C GLU A 35 9.50 6.58 -0.63
N ILE A 36 8.26 6.34 -0.19
CA ILE A 36 7.06 6.77 -0.91
C ILE A 36 6.76 8.23 -0.57
N ASN A 37 7.02 9.11 -1.53
CA ASN A 37 6.67 10.52 -1.43
C ASN A 37 5.17 10.69 -1.15
N GLY A 38 4.86 11.33 -0.04
CA GLY A 38 3.48 11.62 0.36
C GLY A 38 2.90 10.70 1.42
N LEU A 39 3.45 9.50 1.65
CA LEU A 39 2.95 8.56 2.66
C LEU A 39 3.25 9.04 4.10
N THR A 40 4.42 9.64 4.32
CA THR A 40 4.82 10.15 5.64
C THR A 40 3.99 11.37 6.05
N GLY A 41 3.67 11.45 7.34
CA GLY A 41 2.91 12.55 7.94
C GLY A 41 1.85 12.05 8.92
N THR A 42 1.07 12.99 9.45
CA THR A 42 -0.08 12.70 10.31
C THR A 42 -1.35 12.69 9.46
N TRP A 43 -2.15 11.67 9.68
CA TRP A 43 -3.37 11.35 8.95
C TRP A 43 -4.52 11.24 9.95
N VAL A 44 -5.67 11.82 9.63
CA VAL A 44 -6.86 11.79 10.48
C VAL A 44 -7.90 10.90 9.84
N LEU A 45 -8.36 9.88 10.57
CA LEU A 45 -9.38 8.96 10.09
C LEU A 45 -10.70 9.71 9.91
N LYS A 46 -11.24 9.70 8.69
CA LYS A 46 -12.50 10.39 8.36
C LYS A 46 -13.65 9.42 8.21
N SER A 47 -13.39 8.24 7.68
CA SER A 47 -14.42 7.23 7.41
C SER A 47 -13.81 5.83 7.31
N VAL A 48 -14.69 4.83 7.31
CA VAL A 48 -14.35 3.42 7.14
C VAL A 48 -15.24 2.84 6.06
N LEU A 49 -14.67 2.20 5.05
CA LEU A 49 -15.41 1.39 4.09
C LEU A 49 -15.47 -0.04 4.63
N LEU A 50 -16.67 -0.62 4.75
CA LEU A 50 -16.91 -1.99 5.20
C LEU A 50 -17.69 -2.74 4.12
N GLY A 51 -16.99 -3.53 3.30
CA GLY A 51 -17.55 -4.13 2.10
C GLY A 51 -17.85 -3.06 1.06
N ASP A 52 -19.13 -2.68 0.94
CA ASP A 52 -19.65 -1.64 0.05
C ASP A 52 -20.33 -0.48 0.79
N MET A 53 -20.27 -0.47 2.12
CA MET A 53 -20.91 0.55 2.96
C MET A 53 -19.88 1.48 3.59
N MET A 54 -20.12 2.79 3.44
CA MET A 54 -19.36 3.83 4.15
C MET A 54 -19.92 4.01 5.57
N ASP A 55 -19.04 3.93 6.55
CA ASP A 55 -19.33 4.12 7.97
C ASP A 55 -18.43 5.21 8.58
N LEU A 56 -18.86 5.74 9.72
CA LEU A 56 -18.08 6.64 10.55
C LEU A 56 -16.97 5.85 11.26
N PRO A 57 -15.85 6.50 11.66
CA PRO A 57 -14.73 5.85 12.35
C PRO A 57 -15.11 4.92 13.51
N CYS A 58 -16.12 5.31 14.30
CA CYS A 58 -16.64 4.56 15.44
C CYS A 58 -18.09 4.05 15.25
N GLY A 59 -18.68 4.16 14.05
CA GLY A 59 -20.11 3.88 13.85
C GLY A 59 -21.06 4.89 14.51
N ILE A 60 -20.52 5.92 15.14
CA ILE A 60 -21.25 7.00 15.81
C ILE A 60 -20.66 8.37 15.43
N PRO A 61 -21.47 9.43 15.38
CA PRO A 61 -20.98 10.79 15.16
C PRO A 61 -19.99 11.23 16.24
N ASN A 62 -18.84 11.76 15.83
CA ASN A 62 -17.91 12.43 16.73
C ASN A 62 -18.33 13.89 16.94
N GLU A 63 -19.32 14.10 17.82
CA GLU A 63 -19.79 15.43 18.26
C GLU A 63 -18.89 16.00 19.37
N GLY A 64 -17.56 15.82 19.25
CA GLY A 64 -16.60 16.15 20.31
C GLY A 64 -16.59 15.15 21.48
N LYS A 65 -17.10 13.93 21.25
CA LYS A 65 -17.19 12.89 22.28
C LYS A 65 -15.87 12.17 22.51
N PHE A 66 -14.96 12.21 21.54
CA PHE A 66 -13.63 11.61 21.63
C PHE A 66 -12.66 12.33 20.70
N GLU A 67 -11.37 12.23 21.03
CA GLU A 67 -10.30 12.79 20.20
C GLU A 67 -10.29 12.16 18.80
N PRO A 68 -9.92 12.90 17.74
CA PRO A 68 -9.82 12.32 16.41
C PRO A 68 -8.86 11.13 16.38
N ILE A 69 -9.29 10.04 15.73
CA ILE A 69 -8.41 8.91 15.47
C ILE A 69 -7.37 9.35 14.44
N THR A 70 -6.10 9.19 14.80
CA THR A 70 -4.95 9.65 14.02
C THR A 70 -3.98 8.52 13.77
N LEU A 71 -3.30 8.61 12.62
CA LEU A 71 -2.21 7.74 12.21
C LEU A 71 -1.05 8.61 11.75
N THR A 72 0.10 8.50 12.39
CA THR A 72 1.34 9.16 12.02
C THR A 72 2.31 8.12 11.47
N LEU A 73 2.70 8.31 10.20
CA LEU A 73 3.66 7.48 9.50
C LEU A 73 4.99 8.23 9.38
N THR A 74 6.06 7.61 9.87
CA THR A 74 7.40 8.21 9.87
C THR A 74 8.44 7.22 9.34
N THR A 75 9.42 7.74 8.64
CA THR A 75 10.59 6.99 8.19
C THR A 75 11.78 7.44 9.03
N THR A 76 12.33 6.52 9.81
CA THR A 76 13.61 6.73 10.50
C THR A 76 14.69 5.94 9.78
N LYS A 77 15.92 6.43 9.80
CA LYS A 77 17.08 5.74 9.23
C LYS A 77 18.00 5.37 10.40
N ASP A 78 18.32 4.08 10.53
CA ASP A 78 19.35 3.60 11.43
C ASP A 78 20.46 2.89 10.64
N GLU A 79 21.46 2.35 11.35
CA GLU A 79 22.60 1.63 10.75
C GLU A 79 22.17 0.34 10.02
N THR A 80 20.96 -0.15 10.26
CA THR A 80 20.41 -1.40 9.70
C THR A 80 19.46 -1.18 8.52
N GLY A 81 18.94 0.03 8.32
CA GLY A 81 18.06 0.34 7.19
C GLY A 81 17.13 1.54 7.43
N ALA A 82 16.07 1.66 6.60
CA ALA A 82 14.94 2.50 7.00
C ALA A 82 14.00 1.67 7.88
N MET A 83 13.71 2.19 9.07
CA MET A 83 12.64 1.69 9.91
C MET A 83 11.41 2.58 9.69
N LEU A 84 10.34 1.97 9.19
CA LEU A 84 9.06 2.63 8.99
C LEU A 84 8.21 2.41 10.24
N LEU A 85 7.87 3.52 10.90
CA LEU A 85 7.19 3.55 12.18
C LEU A 85 5.80 4.14 12.01
N LEU A 86 4.85 3.53 12.71
CA LEU A 86 3.50 4.05 12.88
C LEU A 86 3.24 4.36 14.34
N ASN A 87 2.51 5.42 14.60
CA ASN A 87 1.94 5.73 15.91
C ASN A 87 0.67 6.57 15.74
N GLY A 88 -0.02 6.86 16.82
CA GLY A 88 -1.15 7.77 16.78
C GLY A 88 -2.03 7.66 18.02
N CYS A 89 -3.17 8.33 17.96
CA CYS A 89 -4.25 8.19 18.93
C CYS A 89 -5.39 7.40 18.28
N SER A 90 -5.85 6.36 18.96
CA SER A 90 -7.16 5.76 18.69
C SER A 90 -8.26 6.56 19.40
N SER A 91 -9.44 5.96 19.63
CA SER A 91 -10.53 6.63 20.38
C SER A 91 -10.21 6.83 21.86
N VAL A 92 -9.34 6.00 22.45
CA VAL A 92 -8.99 6.06 23.87
C VAL A 92 -7.47 6.07 24.05
N ASN A 93 -6.77 5.10 23.47
CA ASN A 93 -5.36 4.87 23.72
C ASN A 93 -4.45 5.42 22.62
N GLN A 94 -3.24 5.78 23.04
CA GLN A 94 -2.14 5.95 22.10
C GLN A 94 -1.62 4.59 21.68
N TYR A 95 -1.13 4.49 20.46
CA TYR A 95 -0.60 3.25 19.90
C TYR A 95 0.68 3.51 19.12
N PHE A 96 1.46 2.44 18.93
CA PHE A 96 2.72 2.45 18.21
C PHE A 96 3.00 1.10 17.56
N GLY A 97 3.83 1.10 16.53
CA GLY A 97 4.24 -0.10 15.84
C GLY A 97 5.20 0.20 14.70
N GLY A 98 5.47 -0.82 13.90
CA GLY A 98 6.21 -0.70 12.66
C GLY A 98 5.39 -1.20 11.47
N TYR A 99 5.83 -0.85 10.27
CA TYR A 99 5.33 -1.46 9.05
C TYR A 99 6.48 -1.65 8.05
N MET A 100 6.23 -2.39 6.99
CA MET A 100 7.14 -2.54 5.86
C MET A 100 6.36 -2.33 4.58
N ILE A 101 6.96 -1.66 3.61
CA ILE A 101 6.40 -1.56 2.25
C ILE A 101 6.93 -2.75 1.45
N GLU A 102 6.03 -3.58 0.94
CA GLU A 102 6.37 -4.74 0.12
C GLU A 102 6.42 -4.38 -1.37
N SER A 103 5.53 -3.50 -1.82
CA SER A 103 5.50 -3.03 -3.20
C SER A 103 4.78 -1.70 -3.31
N TYR A 104 5.10 -0.91 -4.32
CA TYR A 104 4.37 0.31 -4.66
C TYR A 104 4.43 0.57 -6.16
N ASP A 105 3.27 0.86 -6.75
CA ASP A 105 3.15 1.27 -8.14
C ASP A 105 2.93 2.79 -8.21
N GLU A 106 3.92 3.50 -8.74
CA GLU A 106 3.89 4.96 -8.90
C GLU A 106 2.80 5.45 -9.87
N THR A 107 2.33 4.61 -10.79
CA THR A 107 1.31 4.99 -11.77
C THR A 107 -0.08 4.93 -11.14
N THR A 108 -0.38 3.82 -10.46
CA THR A 108 -1.69 3.61 -9.83
C THR A 108 -1.79 4.17 -8.41
N LYS A 109 -0.64 4.51 -7.82
CA LYS A 109 -0.50 4.95 -6.41
C LYS A 109 -0.99 3.92 -5.41
N ILE A 110 -1.00 2.65 -5.80
CA ILE A 110 -1.38 1.50 -4.97
C ILE A 110 -0.11 0.79 -4.50
N GLY A 111 -0.10 0.35 -3.25
CA GLY A 111 0.98 -0.47 -2.74
C GLY A 111 0.50 -1.52 -1.76
N LYS A 112 1.47 -2.36 -1.36
CA LYS A 112 1.31 -3.41 -0.37
C LYS A 112 2.23 -3.15 0.79
N LEU A 113 1.74 -3.49 1.98
CA LEU A 113 2.49 -3.37 3.20
C LEU A 113 2.25 -4.56 4.11
N LYS A 114 3.14 -4.68 5.09
CA LYS A 114 3.02 -5.62 6.19
C LYS A 114 3.11 -4.87 7.50
N MET A 115 2.08 -5.01 8.33
CA MET A 115 2.08 -4.46 9.69
C MET A 115 2.91 -5.34 10.63
N ALA A 116 3.75 -4.71 11.45
CA ALA A 116 4.32 -5.35 12.62
C ALA A 116 3.27 -5.38 13.76
N PRO A 117 3.48 -6.14 14.85
CA PRO A 117 2.61 -6.10 16.01
C PRO A 117 2.40 -4.66 16.52
N ILE A 118 1.15 -4.31 16.77
CA ILE A 118 0.75 -2.98 17.27
C ILE A 118 0.67 -3.05 18.80
N GLY A 119 1.42 -2.17 19.46
CA GLY A 119 1.32 -1.92 20.89
C GLY A 119 0.42 -0.72 21.17
N SER A 120 -0.26 -0.71 22.32
CA SER A 120 -1.07 0.43 22.78
C SER A 120 -0.95 0.64 24.28
N THR A 121 -1.27 1.85 24.72
CA THR A 121 -1.53 2.12 26.13
C THR A 121 -2.80 1.37 26.59
N LYS A 122 -2.99 1.24 27.91
CA LYS A 122 -4.16 0.58 28.50
C LYS A 122 -4.91 1.51 29.45
N MET A 123 -5.57 2.50 28.87
CA MET A 123 -6.52 3.37 29.56
C MET A 123 -7.93 2.81 29.39
N ALA A 124 -8.72 2.89 30.44
CA ALA A 124 -10.13 2.53 30.41
C ALA A 124 -10.97 3.74 30.00
N SER A 125 -12.02 3.48 29.24
CA SER A 125 -13.04 4.48 28.88
C SER A 125 -14.40 3.79 28.79
N SER A 126 -15.41 4.50 28.26
CA SER A 126 -16.73 3.94 28.07
C SER A 126 -16.68 2.70 27.15
N PRO A 127 -17.58 1.71 27.32
CA PRO A 127 -17.62 0.51 26.48
C PRO A 127 -17.66 0.83 24.98
N GLU A 128 -18.37 1.89 24.59
CA GLU A 128 -18.50 2.33 23.21
C GLU A 128 -17.16 2.78 22.63
N LEU A 129 -16.37 3.55 23.39
CA LEU A 129 -15.06 4.03 22.93
C LEU A 129 -14.03 2.90 22.91
N MET A 130 -14.10 1.95 23.86
CA MET A 130 -13.27 0.75 23.85
C MET A 130 -13.61 -0.17 22.67
N GLN A 131 -14.89 -0.26 22.29
CA GLN A 131 -15.33 -1.00 21.11
C GLN A 131 -14.85 -0.33 19.82
N CYS A 132 -14.91 1.01 19.74
CA CYS A 132 -14.35 1.74 18.61
C CYS A 132 -12.85 1.47 18.45
N GLU A 133 -12.09 1.52 19.54
CA GLU A 133 -10.66 1.24 19.54
C GLU A 133 -10.36 -0.18 19.05
N SER A 134 -11.09 -1.17 19.58
CA SER A 134 -10.94 -2.57 19.19
C SER A 134 -11.21 -2.78 17.69
N ARG A 135 -12.25 -2.13 17.17
CA ARG A 135 -12.58 -2.15 15.73
C ARG A 135 -11.48 -1.50 14.89
N TYR A 136 -10.99 -0.35 15.34
CA TYR A 136 -9.91 0.36 14.66
C TYR A 136 -8.64 -0.49 14.58
N PHE A 137 -8.19 -1.07 15.69
CA PHE A 137 -6.99 -1.91 15.72
C PHE A 137 -7.16 -3.20 14.91
N LEU A 138 -8.35 -3.80 14.90
CA LEU A 138 -8.63 -4.96 14.05
C LEU A 138 -8.42 -4.62 12.57
N LEU A 139 -8.99 -3.51 12.09
CA LEU A 139 -8.87 -3.09 10.70
C LEU A 139 -7.44 -2.65 10.35
N LEU A 140 -6.80 -1.89 11.24
CA LEU A 140 -5.42 -1.44 11.05
C LEU A 140 -4.45 -2.62 10.98
N GLY A 141 -4.60 -3.60 11.87
CA GLY A 141 -3.76 -4.79 11.93
C GLY A 141 -3.99 -5.78 10.77
N GLN A 142 -5.16 -5.73 10.13
CA GLN A 142 -5.47 -6.53 8.94
C GLN A 142 -5.04 -5.87 7.63
N ALA A 143 -4.71 -4.58 7.64
CA ALA A 143 -4.38 -3.85 6.43
C ALA A 143 -3.10 -4.40 5.77
N ILE A 144 -3.20 -4.71 4.48
CA ILE A 144 -2.10 -5.19 3.64
C ILE A 144 -1.96 -4.39 2.35
N ASP A 145 -2.97 -3.59 2.01
CA ASP A 145 -3.01 -2.74 0.82
C ASP A 145 -3.15 -1.28 1.26
N PHE A 146 -2.56 -0.38 0.49
CA PHE A 146 -2.80 1.06 0.63
C PHE A 146 -2.90 1.76 -0.72
N GLN A 147 -3.59 2.89 -0.75
CA GLN A 147 -3.60 3.80 -1.89
C GLN A 147 -3.44 5.25 -1.42
N LEU A 148 -2.66 6.01 -2.18
CA LEU A 148 -2.58 7.47 -2.04
C LEU A 148 -3.38 8.12 -3.15
N SER A 149 -4.25 9.06 -2.78
CA SER A 149 -5.05 9.82 -3.72
C SER A 149 -5.15 11.29 -3.30
N THR A 150 -5.68 12.12 -4.20
CA THR A 150 -6.05 13.50 -3.89
C THR A 150 -7.52 13.68 -4.16
N VAL A 151 -8.28 14.02 -3.11
CA VAL A 151 -9.73 14.24 -3.20
C VAL A 151 -10.02 15.65 -2.70
N ASN A 152 -10.67 16.46 -3.53
CA ASN A 152 -10.99 17.86 -3.23
C ASN A 152 -9.77 18.69 -2.78
N GLY A 153 -8.60 18.46 -3.41
CA GLY A 153 -7.36 19.16 -3.09
C GLY A 153 -6.67 18.71 -1.79
N LYS A 154 -7.21 17.70 -1.09
CA LYS A 154 -6.61 17.11 0.10
C LYS A 154 -5.99 15.75 -0.21
N GLN A 155 -4.82 15.48 0.38
CA GLN A 155 -4.22 14.15 0.31
C GLN A 155 -5.04 13.16 1.14
N GLN A 156 -5.34 12.02 0.55
CA GLN A 156 -6.07 10.93 1.16
C GLN A 156 -5.22 9.65 1.15
N LEU A 157 -5.29 8.91 2.25
CA LEU A 157 -4.69 7.60 2.41
C LEU A 157 -5.81 6.60 2.69
N GLU A 158 -5.91 5.60 1.84
CA GLU A 158 -6.78 4.45 2.04
C GLU A 158 -5.92 3.27 2.46
N LEU A 159 -6.27 2.61 3.56
CA LEU A 159 -5.48 1.56 4.17
C LEU A 159 -6.37 0.38 4.56
N GLY A 160 -6.12 -0.80 4.03
CA GLY A 160 -7.04 -1.91 4.23
C GLY A 160 -6.73 -3.18 3.46
N VAL A 161 -7.78 -3.89 3.06
CA VAL A 161 -7.68 -5.13 2.28
C VAL A 161 -8.61 -5.04 1.07
N LEU A 162 -8.04 -5.17 -0.12
CA LEU A 162 -8.81 -5.28 -1.37
C LEU A 162 -9.52 -6.64 -1.43
N SER A 163 -10.84 -6.65 -1.67
CA SER A 163 -11.52 -7.88 -2.04
C SER A 163 -11.06 -8.30 -3.44
N THR A 164 -10.76 -9.59 -3.63
CA THR A 164 -10.28 -10.18 -4.89
C THR A 164 -11.28 -10.15 -6.04
N GLN A 165 -12.41 -9.45 -5.92
CA GLN A 165 -13.30 -9.17 -7.04
C GLN A 165 -12.70 -8.05 -7.91
N LYS A 166 -11.85 -8.49 -8.84
CA LYS A 166 -11.29 -7.79 -10.01
C LYS A 166 -12.07 -6.53 -10.42
N SER A 167 -11.78 -5.40 -9.79
CA SER A 167 -12.03 -4.07 -10.33
C SER A 167 -10.67 -3.43 -10.50
N ALA A 168 -10.18 -3.43 -11.74
CA ALA A 168 -9.03 -2.65 -12.10
C ALA A 168 -9.38 -1.16 -11.93
N ALA A 169 -8.47 -0.43 -11.28
CA ALA A 169 -8.27 1.03 -11.35
C ALA A 169 -8.69 1.93 -10.17
N THR A 170 -9.25 1.45 -9.06
CA THR A 170 -9.36 2.30 -7.85
C THR A 170 -9.58 1.43 -6.62
N ILE A 171 -9.05 1.80 -5.46
CA ILE A 171 -9.57 1.32 -4.18
C ILE A 171 -10.98 1.96 -4.00
N GLY A 172 -11.92 1.44 -4.78
CA GLY A 172 -13.35 1.72 -4.72
C GLY A 172 -14.14 0.44 -4.98
N GLY A 173 -13.45 -0.70 -4.99
CA GLY A 173 -14.04 -2.04 -4.98
C GLY A 173 -14.44 -2.46 -3.57
N LYS A 174 -15.18 -3.57 -3.48
CA LYS A 174 -15.56 -4.17 -2.20
C LYS A 174 -14.32 -4.41 -1.34
N GLY A 175 -14.37 -4.08 -0.05
CA GLY A 175 -13.25 -4.32 0.85
C GLY A 175 -13.40 -3.60 2.18
N ASN A 176 -12.41 -3.76 3.06
CA ASN A 176 -12.40 -3.10 4.36
C ASN A 176 -11.26 -2.09 4.38
N PHE A 177 -11.58 -0.79 4.39
CA PHE A 177 -10.60 0.30 4.33
C PHE A 177 -10.84 1.33 5.41
N LEU A 178 -9.75 1.75 6.04
CA LEU A 178 -9.64 2.96 6.82
C LEU A 178 -9.27 4.10 5.87
N ILE A 179 -10.10 5.15 5.83
CA ILE A 179 -9.90 6.29 4.93
C ILE A 179 -9.50 7.52 5.72
N PHE A 180 -8.27 7.98 5.48
CA PHE A 180 -7.67 9.08 6.19
C PHE A 180 -7.48 10.30 5.30
N GLU A 181 -7.64 11.50 5.87
CA GLU A 181 -7.16 12.75 5.26
C GLU A 181 -5.87 13.19 5.93
N LYS A 182 -4.91 13.69 5.15
CA LYS A 182 -3.68 14.23 5.71
C LYS A 182 -3.97 15.49 6.53
N GLN A 183 -3.39 15.57 7.71
CA GLN A 183 -3.49 16.76 8.55
C GLN A 183 -2.65 17.88 7.91
N SER A 184 -3.29 19.00 7.57
CA SER A 184 -2.59 20.21 7.16
C SER A 184 -1.72 20.71 8.31
N LYS A 185 -0.50 21.14 8.01
CA LYS A 185 0.35 21.87 8.95
C LYS A 185 -0.18 23.28 9.18
#